data_AF-D3AUE5-F1
#
_entry.id   AF-D3AUE5-F1
#
_cell.length_a   1.000
_cell.length_b   1.000
_cell.length_c   1.000
_cell.angle_alpha   90.00
_cell.angle_beta   90.00
_cell.angle_gamma   90.00
#
_symmetry.space_group_name_H-M   'P 1'
#
loop_
_entity.id
_entity.type
_entity.pdbx_description
1 polymer ?
#
loop_
_entity_poly.entity_id
_entity_poly.type
_entity_poly.pdbx_seq_one_letter_code
_entity_poly.pdbx_strand_id
1 'polypeptide(L)' 'MDRKEEHAMALQAARARAAKQEYILKGPRPVTHSATMPAYCYTAACPDPRLRKPIRKRTGGEAVG' A
#
# COMPACT_ATOMS: atom_id res chain seq x y z
N MET A 1 -27.41 -16.81 -23.44
CA MET A 1 -25.94 -16.94 -23.35
C MET A 1 -25.62 -18.41 -23.55
N ASP A 2 -24.72 -18.71 -24.46
CA ASP A 2 -24.36 -20.10 -24.76
C ASP A 2 -23.52 -20.66 -23.59
N ARG A 3 -23.71 -21.93 -23.24
CA ARG A 3 -23.05 -22.55 -22.06
C ARG A 3 -21.52 -22.50 -22.16
N LYS A 4 -21.00 -22.45 -23.39
CA LYS A 4 -19.58 -22.26 -23.70
C LYS A 4 -19.10 -20.84 -23.40
N GLU A 5 -19.92 -19.83 -23.65
CA GLU A 5 -19.62 -18.42 -23.37
C GLU A 5 -19.57 -18.16 -21.86
N GLU A 6 -20.50 -18.72 -21.10
CA GLU A 6 -20.50 -18.64 -19.63
C GLU A 6 -19.23 -19.26 -19.02
N HIS A 7 -18.82 -20.42 -19.53
CA HIS A 7 -17.60 -21.09 -19.09
C HIS A 7 -16.34 -20.28 -19.45
N ALA A 8 -16.28 -19.69 -20.65
CA ALA A 8 -15.18 -18.84 -21.07
C ALA A 8 -15.05 -17.59 -20.18
N MET A 9 -16.16 -16.93 -19.85
CA MET A 9 -16.18 -15.79 -18.94
C MET A 9 -15.73 -16.17 -17.53
N ALA A 10 -16.19 -17.30 -16.99
CA ALA A 10 -15.78 -17.78 -15.67
C ALA A 10 -14.26 -18.08 -15.62
N LEU A 11 -13.72 -18.71 -16.67
CA LEU A 11 -12.29 -19.00 -16.78
C LEU A 11 -11.47 -17.70 -16.87
N GLN A 12 -11.93 -16.72 -17.64
CA GLN A 12 -11.26 -15.42 -17.74
C GLN A 12 -11.27 -14.67 -16.40
N ALA A 13 -12.39 -14.67 -15.68
CA ALA A 13 -12.49 -14.08 -14.35
C ALA A 13 -11.56 -14.75 -13.34
N ALA A 14 -11.47 -16.08 -13.37
CA ALA A 14 -10.55 -16.84 -12.52
C ALA A 14 -9.09 -16.48 -12.81
N ARG A 15 -8.69 -16.41 -14.09
CA ARG A 15 -7.35 -15.99 -14.51
C ARG A 15 -7.03 -14.56 -14.06
N ALA A 16 -7.98 -13.63 -14.20
CA ALA A 16 -7.81 -12.26 -13.76
C ALA A 16 -7.60 -12.15 -12.24
N ARG A 17 -8.32 -12.97 -11.45
CA ARG A 17 -8.11 -13.05 -9.99
C ARG A 17 -6.73 -13.61 -9.64
N ALA A 18 -6.30 -14.68 -10.32
CA ALA A 18 -5.00 -15.29 -10.10
C ALA A 18 -3.84 -14.31 -10.42
N ALA A 19 -3.90 -13.62 -11.56
CA ALA A 19 -2.90 -12.63 -11.93
C ALA A 19 -2.81 -11.47 -10.93
N LYS A 20 -3.95 -11.01 -10.40
CA LYS A 20 -3.97 -10.00 -9.32
C LYS A 20 -3.34 -10.51 -8.03
N GLN A 21 -3.58 -11.77 -7.67
CA GLN A 21 -2.98 -12.38 -6.48
C GLN A 21 -1.46 -12.49 -6.62
N GLU A 22 -0.95 -12.91 -7.78
CA GLU A 22 0.49 -12.95 -8.05
C GLU A 22 1.13 -11.57 -7.98
N TYR A 23 0.45 -10.54 -8.50
CA TYR A 23 0.92 -9.15 -8.40
C TYR A 23 0.93 -8.63 -6.95
N ILE A 24 -0.06 -9.00 -6.14
CA ILE A 24 -0.07 -8.63 -4.70
C ILE A 24 1.12 -9.26 -3.97
N LEU A 25 1.48 -10.49 -4.31
CA LEU A 25 2.55 -11.24 -3.62
C LEU A 25 3.96 -10.87 -4.12
N LYS A 26 4.13 -10.70 -5.44
CA LYS A 26 5.44 -10.53 -6.10
C LYS A 26 5.66 -9.12 -6.64
N GLY A 27 4.63 -8.28 -6.61
CA GLY A 27 4.73 -6.90 -7.09
C GLY A 27 5.72 -6.08 -6.27
N PRO A 28 6.11 -4.90 -6.80
CA PRO A 28 6.94 -3.98 -6.06
C PRO A 28 6.27 -3.62 -4.73
N ARG A 29 7.06 -3.57 -3.65
CA ARG A 29 6.53 -3.12 -2.36
C ARG A 29 5.99 -1.70 -2.51
N PRO A 30 4.82 -1.39 -1.92
CA PRO A 30 4.29 -0.04 -1.97
C PRO A 30 5.29 0.94 -1.35
N VAL A 31 5.50 2.07 -2.00
CA VAL A 31 6.36 3.17 -1.53
C VAL A 31 5.59 4.22 -0.72
N THR A 32 4.40 3.84 -0.22
CA THR A 32 3.56 4.72 0.59
C THR A 32 4.19 4.93 1.97
N HIS A 33 3.90 6.08 2.60
CA HIS A 33 4.40 6.39 3.94
C HIS A 33 4.10 5.27 4.95
N SER A 34 2.91 4.67 4.89
CA SER A 34 2.52 3.55 5.76
C SER A 34 3.31 2.26 5.52
N ALA A 35 3.87 2.07 4.33
CA ALA A 35 4.67 0.91 3.96
C ALA A 35 6.16 1.10 4.26
N THR A 36 6.63 2.36 4.25
CA THR A 36 8.04 2.69 4.47
C THR A 36 8.34 3.14 5.91
N MET A 37 7.36 3.69 6.62
CA MET A 37 7.54 4.23 7.97
C MET A 37 7.01 3.27 9.05
N PRO A 38 7.66 3.22 10.22
CA PRO A 38 7.19 2.40 11.33
C PRO A 38 5.84 2.90 11.87
N ALA A 39 5.12 2.01 12.56
CA ALA A 39 3.91 2.35 13.28
C ALA A 39 4.16 3.52 14.25
N TYR A 40 3.16 4.40 14.39
CA TYR A 40 3.20 5.55 15.29
C TYR A 40 4.38 6.50 15.08
N CYS A 41 4.92 6.58 13.85
CA CYS A 41 5.97 7.52 13.49
C CYS A 41 5.62 8.95 13.93
N TYR A 42 6.61 9.70 14.42
CA TYR A 42 6.47 11.06 14.98
C TYR A 42 5.67 11.17 16.28
N THR A 43 5.41 10.04 16.95
CA THR A 43 4.81 10.02 18.29
C THR A 43 5.74 9.32 19.29
N ALA A 44 5.48 9.49 20.59
CA ALA A 44 6.25 8.82 21.65
C ALA A 44 6.18 7.29 21.59
N ALA A 45 5.13 6.73 20.98
CA ALA A 45 4.92 5.29 20.84
C ALA A 45 5.68 4.66 19.66
N CYS A 46 6.42 5.45 18.87
CA CYS A 46 7.19 4.90 17.75
C CYS A 46 8.26 3.91 18.23
N PRO A 47 8.42 2.73 17.59
CA PRO A 47 9.46 1.77 17.96
C PRO A 47 10.88 2.28 17.66
N ASP A 48 11.07 3.17 16.68
CA ASP A 48 12.36 3.82 16.42
C ASP A 48 12.43 5.18 17.16
N PRO A 49 13.29 5.32 18.19
CA PRO A 49 13.43 6.57 18.94
C PRO A 49 13.85 7.79 18.10
N ARG A 50 14.57 7.58 17.00
CA ARG A 50 15.05 8.65 16.11
C ARG A 50 13.90 9.28 15.33
N LEU A 51 12.86 8.50 15.07
CA LEU A 51 11.65 8.90 14.35
C LEU A 51 10.53 9.37 15.27
N ARG A 52 10.71 9.37 16.61
CA ARG A 52 9.75 9.94 17.57
C ARG A 52 9.67 11.46 17.50
N LYS A 53 10.76 12.10 17.08
CA LYS A 53 10.80 13.55 16.91
C LYS A 53 10.22 13.88 15.53
N PRO A 54 9.30 14.85 15.43
CA PRO A 54 8.85 15.32 14.13
C PRO A 54 10.08 15.79 13.34
N ILE A 55 10.13 15.46 12.03
CA ILE A 55 11.14 16.01 11.15
C ILE A 55 11.00 17.53 11.26
N ARG A 56 11.97 18.18 11.91
CA ARG A 56 12.05 19.64 11.93
C ARG A 56 12.05 20.08 10.47
N LYS A 57 10.94 20.66 10.01
CA LYS A 57 10.85 21.23 8.66
C LYS A 57 11.99 22.23 8.52
N ARG A 58 13.00 21.93 7.72
CA ARG A 58 13.88 22.96 7.18
C ARG A 58 13.19 23.48 5.93
N THR A 59 12.46 24.59 6.13
CA THR A 59 11.91 25.51 5.12
C THR A 59 10.82 24.98 4.17
N GLY A 60 9.62 25.56 4.28
CA GLY A 60 8.58 25.56 3.25
C GLY A 60 7.28 24.89 3.67
N GLY A 61 6.27 25.69 4.02
CA GLY A 61 4.90 25.21 4.26
C GLY A 61 4.43 25.42 5.69
N GLU A 62 4.06 26.67 5.93
CA GLU A 62 3.14 27.18 6.95
C GLU A 62 2.08 26.15 7.40
N ALA A 63 1.91 26.01 8.70
CA ALA A 63 0.71 25.43 9.28
C ALA A 63 0.37 26.27 10.51
N VAL A 64 -0.53 27.21 10.27
CA VAL A 64 -1.21 28.07 11.24
C VAL A 64 -2.30 27.24 11.94
N GLY A 65 -2.50 27.44 13.25
CA GLY A 65 -3.66 26.96 13.99
C GLY A 65 -3.30 26.18 15.23
#